data_AF-A0A933BP45-F1
#
_entry.id   AF-A0A933BP45-F1
#
_cell.length_a   1.000
_cell.length_b   1.000
_cell.length_c   1.000
_cell.angle_alpha   90.00
_cell.angle_beta   90.00
_cell.angle_gamma   90.00
#
_symmetry.space_group_name_H-M   'P 1'
#
loop_
_entity.id
_entity.type
_entity.pdbx_description
1 polymer ?
#
loop_
_entity_poly.entity_id
_entity_poly.type
_entity_poly.pdbx_seq_one_letter_code
_entity_poly.pdbx_strand_id
1 'polypeptide(L)'
;MARYVCTNCNAEYEEKTPDGFCSNQPACEYGSGWLKEVTAEGGTRGPASAPPLENGGGQSGPGGPLSFEREIGLCILMMDGSLSMGETAFPSTGYPGNKYHLVSMNAAGGIWSLKNITRPEDAFIVLCAFAGKPELVWIKNVKEIVAEHKTREAFSEYLYQTLETRTPEPRVTNLNSAVNLAYAIYKAYMNGDLSGFGGIKDFKPLSHKVVRHDGQGGEEYIAIPNAKVLIYTDGEHNVTAAVKNPFLEEPQSILMSAFIGEDEDSAGIKQMRNLANVCPKHAPAKGFFLVNSPERIQTLKGLFRMASGASGFCPSCLALERPIATAPETRTAPEPETSPNPVQDLAPSASEHEVPSGP
;
A
#
# COMPACT_ATOMS: atom_id res chain seq x y z
N MET A 1 12.11 15.74 -31.52
CA MET A 1 12.58 16.15 -30.18
C MET A 1 12.08 15.12 -29.20
N ALA A 2 12.95 14.63 -28.31
CA ALA A 2 12.52 13.76 -27.21
C ALA A 2 11.63 14.58 -26.27
N ARG A 3 10.58 13.98 -25.73
CA ARG A 3 9.77 14.56 -24.65
C ARG A 3 9.78 13.59 -23.49
N TYR A 4 9.70 14.09 -22.27
CA TYR A 4 9.68 13.24 -21.09
C TYR A 4 8.35 13.41 -20.37
N VAL A 5 7.75 12.31 -19.91
CA VAL A 5 6.49 12.31 -19.17
C VAL A 5 6.75 11.72 -17.79
N CYS A 6 6.30 12.43 -16.76
CA CYS A 6 6.28 11.90 -15.41
C CYS A 6 5.31 10.71 -15.32
N THR A 7 5.82 9.57 -14.89
CA THR A 7 5.02 8.34 -14.71
C THR A 7 3.96 8.41 -13.59
N ASN A 8 3.95 9.50 -12.80
CA ASN A 8 3.02 9.67 -11.70
C ASN A 8 1.92 10.71 -12.00
N CYS A 9 2.29 11.90 -12.45
CA CYS A 9 1.35 13.00 -12.69
C CYS A 9 1.13 13.34 -14.16
N ASN A 10 1.75 12.61 -15.09
CA ASN A 10 1.74 12.86 -16.53
C ASN A 10 2.24 14.25 -16.95
N ALA A 11 2.93 14.98 -16.07
CA ALA A 11 3.57 16.25 -16.43
C ALA A 11 4.63 16.01 -17.51
N GLU A 12 4.61 16.86 -18.54
CA GLU A 12 5.53 16.81 -19.67
C GLU A 12 6.74 17.72 -19.43
N TYR A 13 7.92 17.28 -19.85
CA TYR A 13 9.18 18.00 -19.77
C TYR A 13 9.88 17.94 -21.13
N GLU A 14 10.49 19.06 -21.52
CA GLU A 14 11.32 19.13 -22.74
C GLU A 14 12.68 18.45 -22.54
N GLU A 15 13.19 18.47 -21.31
CA GLU A 15 14.46 17.84 -20.92
C GLU A 15 14.28 17.02 -19.64
N LYS A 16 15.10 15.98 -19.50
CA LYS A 16 15.13 15.18 -18.26
C LYS A 16 15.76 16.02 -17.15
N THR A 17 15.15 16.05 -15.97
CA THR A 17 15.77 16.65 -14.78
C THR A 17 17.10 15.97 -14.45
N PRO A 18 18.02 16.63 -13.75
CA PRO A 18 19.34 16.06 -13.44
C PRO A 18 19.27 14.72 -12.70
N ASP A 19 18.27 14.54 -11.83
CA ASP A 19 18.03 13.31 -11.07
C ASP A 19 17.15 12.29 -11.84
N GLY A 20 16.55 12.68 -12.96
CA GLY A 20 15.61 11.85 -13.70
C GLY A 20 14.22 11.71 -13.09
N PHE A 21 13.88 12.52 -12.08
CA PHE A 21 12.59 12.52 -11.41
C PHE A 21 11.81 13.82 -11.58
N CYS A 22 10.49 13.71 -11.57
CA CYS A 22 9.58 14.84 -11.72
C CYS A 22 9.78 15.87 -10.61
N SER A 23 10.03 17.12 -11.02
CA SER A 23 10.16 18.27 -10.13
C SER A 23 8.83 18.98 -9.82
N ASN A 24 7.74 18.59 -10.49
CA ASN A 24 6.40 19.16 -10.30
C ASN A 24 5.73 18.70 -9.00
N GLN A 25 6.26 19.18 -7.88
CA GLN A 25 5.56 19.18 -6.60
C GLN A 25 4.74 20.47 -6.52
N PRO A 26 3.40 20.43 -6.30
CA PRO A 26 2.63 19.41 -5.58
C PRO A 26 1.86 18.39 -6.43
N ALA A 27 1.87 18.50 -7.77
CA ALA A 27 1.09 17.62 -8.66
C ALA A 27 1.50 16.14 -8.56
N CYS A 28 2.75 15.87 -8.19
CA CYS A 28 3.24 14.57 -7.73
C CYS A 28 2.85 14.29 -6.27
N GLU A 29 1.54 14.23 -6.01
CA GLU A 29 0.95 13.90 -4.70
C GLU A 29 1.48 12.53 -4.19
N TYR A 30 1.94 11.68 -5.11
CA TYR A 30 2.43 10.32 -4.82
C TYR A 30 3.95 10.12 -4.84
N GLY A 31 4.73 11.19 -4.78
CA GLY A 31 6.20 11.16 -4.83
C GLY A 31 6.72 11.54 -6.22
N SER A 32 8.01 11.87 -6.33
CA SER A 32 8.62 12.28 -7.59
C SER A 32 8.55 11.10 -8.59
N GLY A 33 7.60 11.13 -9.51
CA GLY A 33 7.50 10.10 -10.55
C GLY A 33 8.70 10.21 -11.49
N TRP A 34 9.33 9.10 -11.85
CA TRP A 34 10.47 9.16 -12.77
C TRP A 34 10.02 9.63 -14.16
N LEU A 35 10.93 10.30 -14.87
CA LEU A 35 10.70 10.87 -16.19
C LEU A 35 11.01 9.83 -17.27
N LYS A 36 9.95 9.36 -17.93
CA LYS A 36 10.02 8.40 -19.03
C LYS A 36 10.07 9.15 -20.36
N GLU A 37 11.05 8.82 -21.20
CA GLU A 37 11.10 9.35 -22.56
C GLU A 37 9.93 8.79 -23.39
N VAL A 38 9.23 9.68 -24.10
CA VAL A 38 8.20 9.34 -25.07
C VAL A 38 8.64 9.83 -26.45
N THR A 39 8.67 8.91 -27.41
CA THR A 39 8.83 9.25 -28.83
C THR A 39 7.50 9.75 -29.38
N ALA A 40 7.53 10.65 -30.37
CA ALA A 40 6.37 11.40 -30.86
C ALA A 40 5.24 10.56 -31.50
N GLU A 41 5.32 9.23 -31.46
CA GLU A 41 4.37 8.30 -32.05
C GLU A 41 3.71 7.47 -30.94
N GLY A 42 2.51 7.89 -30.51
CA GLY A 42 1.68 7.12 -29.57
C GLY A 42 1.25 7.85 -28.30
N GLY A 43 0.88 9.13 -28.38
CA GLY A 43 0.27 9.84 -27.25
C GLY A 43 -1.20 9.44 -27.03
N THR A 44 -1.48 8.37 -26.30
CA THR A 44 -2.78 8.21 -25.65
C THR A 44 -2.83 9.10 -24.41
N ARG A 45 -3.72 10.09 -24.42
CA ARG A 45 -4.01 10.94 -23.25
C ARG A 45 -4.52 10.06 -22.10
N GLY A 46 -3.70 9.88 -21.06
CA GLY A 46 -4.17 9.38 -19.77
C GLY A 46 -5.05 10.43 -19.07
N PRO A 47 -6.08 10.03 -18.31
CA PRO A 47 -6.98 10.98 -17.66
C PRO A 47 -6.27 11.75 -16.53
N ALA A 48 -6.71 12.99 -16.36
CA ALA A 48 -6.21 13.95 -15.38
C ALA A 48 -6.65 13.60 -13.95
N SER A 49 -5.85 14.09 -13.00
CA SER A 49 -5.91 13.91 -11.54
C SER A 49 -7.28 14.21 -10.91
N ALA A 50 -7.58 13.48 -9.83
CA ALA A 50 -8.82 13.56 -9.04
C ALA A 50 -8.93 14.84 -8.17
N PRO A 51 -10.15 15.27 -7.80
CA PRO A 51 -10.38 16.39 -6.87
C PRO A 51 -10.17 15.98 -5.39
N PRO A 52 -9.97 16.95 -4.46
CA PRO A 52 -9.70 16.67 -3.06
C PRO A 52 -10.93 16.19 -2.29
N LEU A 53 -10.72 15.27 -1.33
CA LEU A 53 -11.72 14.69 -0.44
C LEU A 53 -12.28 15.72 0.56
N GLU A 54 -13.61 15.87 0.59
CA GLU A 54 -14.33 16.57 1.66
C GLU A 54 -14.48 15.66 2.90
N ASN A 55 -14.08 16.20 4.06
CA ASN A 55 -14.21 15.56 5.36
C ASN A 55 -15.67 15.56 5.84
N GLY A 56 -16.28 14.37 5.94
CA GLY A 56 -17.53 14.16 6.66
C GLY A 56 -17.30 14.25 8.18
N GLY A 57 -17.58 15.42 8.75
CA GLY A 57 -17.52 15.64 10.20
C GLY A 57 -18.71 15.01 10.93
N GLY A 58 -18.46 13.93 11.67
CA GLY A 58 -19.39 13.41 12.67
C GLY A 58 -19.29 14.22 13.97
N GLN A 59 -20.40 14.83 14.38
CA GLN A 59 -20.52 15.54 15.66
C GLN A 59 -20.48 14.56 16.83
N SER A 60 -19.56 14.78 17.77
CA SER A 60 -19.55 14.16 19.11
C SER A 60 -20.30 15.05 20.10
N GLY A 61 -21.28 14.48 20.79
CA GLY A 61 -22.02 15.12 21.87
C GLY A 61 -21.22 15.20 23.19
N PRO A 62 -21.70 15.96 24.19
CA PRO A 62 -20.96 16.22 25.42
C PRO A 62 -21.20 15.11 26.45
N GLY A 63 -20.25 14.18 26.56
CA GLY A 63 -20.13 13.25 27.68
C GLY A 63 -18.94 13.64 28.56
N GLY A 64 -19.07 13.49 29.88
CA GLY A 64 -18.04 13.84 30.88
C GLY A 64 -16.68 13.13 30.68
N PRO A 65 -15.68 13.38 31.54
CA PRO A 65 -14.30 12.95 31.32
C PRO A 65 -14.19 11.42 31.50
N LEU A 66 -14.52 10.69 30.44
CA LEU A 66 -14.09 9.33 30.23
C LEU A 66 -12.60 9.41 29.93
N SER A 67 -11.75 8.96 30.86
CA SER A 67 -10.34 8.70 30.52
C SER A 67 -10.31 7.49 29.59
N PHE A 68 -10.51 7.73 28.30
CA PHE A 68 -10.28 6.70 27.30
C PHE A 68 -8.80 6.37 27.34
N GLU A 69 -8.47 5.12 27.68
CA GLU A 69 -7.13 4.59 27.40
C GLU A 69 -6.78 4.90 25.95
N ARG A 70 -5.63 5.54 25.75
CA ARG A 70 -5.19 6.02 24.46
C ARG A 70 -5.07 4.84 23.48
N GLU A 71 -5.96 4.80 22.50
CA GLU A 71 -5.89 3.81 21.42
C GLU A 71 -4.90 4.26 20.35
N ILE A 72 -3.98 3.36 19.95
CA ILE A 72 -2.93 3.66 18.97
C ILE A 72 -2.91 2.63 17.83
N GLY A 73 -2.43 3.04 16.66
CA GLY A 73 -2.10 2.14 15.54
C GLY A 73 -0.59 1.98 15.36
N LEU A 74 -0.17 0.87 14.73
CA LEU A 74 1.25 0.54 14.54
C LEU A 74 1.57 0.13 13.10
N CYS A 75 2.68 0.62 12.57
CA CYS A 75 3.31 0.07 11.36
C CYS A 75 4.78 -0.25 11.65
N ILE A 76 5.16 -1.53 11.53
CA ILE A 76 6.53 -1.98 11.65
C ILE A 76 7.10 -2.15 10.24
N LEU A 77 8.14 -1.37 9.93
CA LEU A 77 8.86 -1.41 8.67
C LEU A 77 10.20 -2.11 8.88
N MET A 78 10.34 -3.30 8.30
CA MET A 78 11.60 -4.04 8.24
C MET A 78 12.27 -3.73 6.90
N MET A 79 13.25 -2.82 6.96
CA MET A 79 13.95 -2.32 5.79
C MET A 79 15.20 -3.15 5.50
N ASP A 80 15.25 -3.83 4.36
CA ASP A 80 16.45 -4.55 3.95
C ASP A 80 17.56 -3.59 3.51
N GLY A 81 18.71 -3.70 4.17
CA GLY A 81 19.94 -2.96 3.87
C GLY A 81 21.10 -3.84 3.40
N SER A 82 20.80 -5.05 2.92
CA SER A 82 21.77 -5.93 2.29
C SER A 82 22.41 -5.29 1.06
N LEU A 83 23.60 -5.77 0.65
CA LEU A 83 24.38 -5.14 -0.42
C LEU A 83 23.62 -5.04 -1.76
N SER A 84 22.78 -6.03 -2.08
CA SER A 84 21.99 -6.08 -3.32
C SER A 84 20.98 -4.93 -3.42
N MET A 85 20.50 -4.43 -2.27
CA MET A 85 19.61 -3.27 -2.21
C MET A 85 20.31 -1.95 -2.62
N GLY A 86 21.64 -1.91 -2.65
CA GLY A 86 22.43 -0.79 -3.17
C GLY A 86 22.51 -0.74 -4.71
N GLU A 87 22.08 -1.80 -5.40
CA GLU A 87 22.13 -1.89 -6.86
C GLU A 87 20.95 -1.19 -7.53
N THR A 88 21.06 -0.93 -8.84
CA THR A 88 19.98 -0.37 -9.67
C THR A 88 18.71 -1.21 -9.57
N ALA A 89 17.55 -0.56 -9.36
CA ALA A 89 16.30 -1.28 -9.08
C ALA A 89 15.73 -2.04 -10.28
N PHE A 90 15.78 -1.43 -11.47
CA PHE A 90 15.25 -2.00 -12.72
C PHE A 90 16.22 -1.73 -13.88
N PRO A 91 17.36 -2.44 -13.92
CA PRO A 91 18.44 -2.15 -14.88
C PRO A 91 17.98 -2.21 -16.34
N SER A 92 17.01 -3.08 -16.65
CA SER A 92 16.48 -3.26 -18.01
C SER A 92 15.63 -2.09 -18.51
N THR A 93 15.18 -1.20 -17.61
CA THR A 93 14.18 -0.16 -17.91
C THR A 93 14.76 1.26 -18.01
N GLY A 94 16.06 1.43 -17.71
CA GLY A 94 16.69 2.75 -17.64
C GLY A 94 16.30 3.58 -16.40
N TYR A 95 15.70 2.96 -15.38
CA TYR A 95 15.40 3.60 -14.11
C TYR A 95 16.69 4.11 -13.43
N PRO A 96 16.77 5.39 -13.04
CA PRO A 96 18.04 6.00 -12.61
C PRO A 96 18.44 5.71 -11.17
N GLY A 97 17.53 5.21 -10.32
CA GLY A 97 17.78 4.99 -8.89
C GLY A 97 18.18 3.56 -8.54
N ASN A 98 18.86 3.42 -7.39
CA ASN A 98 19.03 2.12 -6.74
C ASN A 98 17.78 1.72 -5.92
N LYS A 99 17.79 0.49 -5.38
CA LYS A 99 16.65 -0.03 -4.61
C LYS A 99 16.49 0.71 -3.28
N TYR A 100 17.57 1.20 -2.66
CA TYR A 100 17.49 2.12 -1.51
C TYR A 100 16.71 3.40 -1.82
N HIS A 101 17.02 4.07 -2.92
CA HIS A 101 16.33 5.28 -3.35
C HIS A 101 14.84 4.99 -3.60
N LEU A 102 14.56 3.90 -4.31
CA LEU A 102 13.21 3.42 -4.59
C LEU A 102 12.39 3.25 -3.30
N VAL A 103 12.88 2.46 -2.33
CA VAL A 103 12.12 2.19 -1.11
C VAL A 103 12.02 3.41 -0.21
N SER A 104 13.07 4.22 -0.10
CA SER A 104 13.12 5.39 0.77
C SER A 104 12.13 6.47 0.33
N MET A 105 12.08 6.77 -0.98
CA MET A 105 11.10 7.72 -1.53
C MET A 105 9.67 7.25 -1.31
N ASN A 106 9.40 5.96 -1.51
CA ASN A 106 8.05 5.41 -1.37
C ASN A 106 7.61 5.30 0.09
N ALA A 107 8.52 4.92 0.98
CA ALA A 107 8.28 4.88 2.42
C ALA A 107 7.99 6.28 2.97
N ALA A 108 8.84 7.25 2.63
CA ALA A 108 8.60 8.65 2.98
C ALA A 108 7.27 9.14 2.40
N GLY A 109 6.97 8.87 1.12
CA GLY A 109 5.71 9.27 0.50
C GLY A 109 4.46 8.64 1.13
N GLY A 110 4.53 7.36 1.53
CA GLY A 110 3.45 6.66 2.21
C GLY A 110 3.20 7.21 3.61
N ILE A 111 4.24 7.30 4.43
CA ILE A 111 4.16 7.81 5.81
C ILE A 111 3.76 9.29 5.81
N TRP A 112 4.33 10.12 4.94
CA TRP A 112 4.02 11.56 4.87
C TRP A 112 2.57 11.82 4.49
N SER A 113 1.93 10.90 3.76
CA SER A 113 0.50 11.00 3.45
C SER A 113 -0.40 10.86 4.69
N LEU A 114 0.15 10.35 5.81
CA LEU A 114 -0.57 10.22 7.07
C LEU A 114 -0.58 11.52 7.89
N LYS A 115 0.13 12.58 7.49
CA LYS A 115 0.23 13.82 8.27
C LYS A 115 -1.13 14.51 8.52
N ASN A 116 -2.11 14.23 7.68
CA ASN A 116 -3.45 14.85 7.70
C ASN A 116 -4.54 13.92 8.27
N ILE A 117 -4.20 12.76 8.83
CA ILE A 117 -5.19 11.90 9.50
C ILE A 117 -5.71 12.58 10.77
N THR A 118 -6.81 12.10 11.33
CA THR A 118 -7.47 12.71 12.50
C THR A 118 -6.58 12.74 13.75
N ARG A 119 -5.78 11.69 13.97
CA ARG A 119 -4.94 11.52 15.18
C ARG A 119 -3.51 11.07 14.80
N PRO A 120 -2.69 11.94 14.18
CA PRO A 120 -1.35 11.58 13.73
C PRO A 120 -0.39 11.30 14.91
N GLU A 121 -0.66 11.85 16.10
CA GLU A 121 0.06 11.52 17.34
C GLU A 121 -0.16 10.07 17.81
N ASP A 122 -1.23 9.40 17.36
CA ASP A 122 -1.59 8.02 17.75
C ASP A 122 -1.25 7.00 16.67
N ALA A 123 -0.62 7.45 15.59
CA ALA A 123 -0.15 6.64 14.49
C ALA A 123 1.34 6.39 14.62
N PHE A 124 1.74 5.23 15.17
CA PHE A 124 3.14 4.90 15.41
C PHE A 124 3.76 4.13 14.25
N ILE A 125 4.97 4.54 13.88
CA ILE A 125 5.84 3.84 12.94
C ILE A 125 7.05 3.33 13.73
N VAL A 126 7.38 2.06 13.52
CA VAL A 126 8.60 1.41 13.99
C VAL A 126 9.48 1.22 12.78
N LEU A 127 10.67 1.83 12.80
CA LEU A 127 11.64 1.69 11.74
C LEU A 127 12.74 0.74 12.18
N CYS A 128 12.89 -0.37 11.46
CA CYS A 128 13.98 -1.31 11.65
C CYS A 128 14.78 -1.44 10.36
N ALA A 129 16.10 -1.45 10.45
CA ALA A 129 16.97 -1.85 9.35
C ALA A 129 17.42 -3.30 9.60
N PHE A 130 17.54 -4.11 8.56
CA PHE A 130 18.09 -5.45 8.72
C PHE A 130 19.02 -5.84 7.58
N ALA A 131 20.02 -6.63 7.95
CA ALA A 131 20.74 -7.50 7.04
C ALA A 131 21.02 -8.81 7.78
N GLY A 132 22.26 -9.10 8.17
CA GLY A 132 22.58 -10.30 8.94
C GLY A 132 21.95 -10.30 10.33
N LYS A 133 21.91 -9.13 10.97
CA LYS A 133 21.18 -8.84 12.22
C LYS A 133 20.29 -7.62 12.02
N PRO A 134 19.09 -7.58 12.63
CA PRO A 134 18.23 -6.42 12.57
C PRO A 134 18.60 -5.43 13.68
N GLU A 135 18.40 -4.15 13.40
CA GLU A 135 18.55 -3.04 14.34
C GLU A 135 17.24 -2.24 14.36
N LEU A 136 16.75 -1.96 15.56
CA LEU A 136 15.70 -0.97 15.75
C LEU A 136 16.31 0.43 15.60
N VAL A 137 15.84 1.18 14.59
CA VAL A 137 16.30 2.54 14.34
C VAL A 137 15.58 3.52 15.26
N TRP A 138 14.25 3.43 15.34
CA TRP A 138 13.40 4.21 16.26
C TRP A 138 11.93 3.73 16.27
N ILE A 139 11.18 4.22 17.26
CA ILE A 139 9.72 4.18 17.34
C ILE A 139 9.23 5.61 17.49
N LYS A 140 8.46 6.13 16.52
CA LYS A 140 7.97 7.51 16.51
C LYS A 140 6.55 7.57 15.98
N ASN A 141 5.76 8.55 16.42
CA ASN A 141 4.47 8.81 15.81
C ASN A 141 4.60 9.72 14.56
N VAL A 142 3.58 9.72 13.71
CA VAL A 142 3.57 10.50 12.46
C VAL A 142 3.79 12.00 12.72
N LYS A 143 3.24 12.54 13.81
CA LYS A 143 3.41 13.96 14.17
C LYS A 143 4.87 14.31 14.47
N GLU A 144 5.59 13.46 15.20
CA GLU A 144 7.03 13.61 15.48
C GLU A 144 7.86 13.56 14.20
N ILE A 145 7.60 12.57 13.33
CA ILE A 145 8.32 12.40 12.05
C ILE A 145 8.17 13.66 11.18
N VAL A 146 6.96 14.18 11.05
CA VAL A 146 6.69 15.38 10.24
C VAL A 146 7.37 16.62 10.82
N ALA A 147 7.37 16.76 12.14
CA ALA A 147 8.01 17.89 12.83
C ALA A 147 9.55 17.87 12.68
N GLU A 148 10.16 16.70 12.75
CA GLU A 148 11.62 16.52 12.69
C GLU A 148 12.18 16.78 11.29
N HIS A 149 11.59 16.20 10.25
CA HIS A 149 12.14 16.26 8.90
C HIS A 149 11.64 17.47 8.08
N LYS A 150 10.51 18.08 8.48
CA LYS A 150 9.85 19.26 7.86
C LYS A 150 9.33 19.07 6.42
N THR A 151 10.01 18.27 5.60
CA THR A 151 9.64 17.96 4.21
C THR A 151 9.70 16.45 3.97
N ARG A 152 8.92 15.99 2.98
CA ARG A 152 8.92 14.58 2.57
C ARG A 152 10.29 14.18 2.01
N GLU A 153 10.94 15.09 1.31
CA GLU A 153 12.22 14.89 0.63
C GLU A 153 13.34 14.72 1.65
N ALA A 154 13.37 15.57 2.69
CA ALA A 154 14.31 15.40 3.80
C ALA A 154 14.09 14.09 4.56
N PHE A 155 12.83 13.64 4.70
CA PHE A 155 12.55 12.35 5.32
C PHE A 155 12.99 11.18 4.42
N SER A 156 12.77 11.27 3.11
CA SER A 156 13.26 10.28 2.13
C SER A 156 14.78 10.15 2.19
N GLU A 157 15.49 11.28 2.22
CA GLU A 157 16.95 11.29 2.32
C GLU A 157 17.43 10.66 3.62
N TYR A 158 16.76 10.95 4.74
CA TYR A 158 17.06 10.30 6.02
C TYR A 158 16.89 8.77 5.96
N LEU A 159 15.81 8.27 5.33
CA LEU A 159 15.59 6.83 5.17
C LEU A 159 16.66 6.19 4.27
N TYR A 160 17.05 6.88 3.20
CA TYR A 160 18.13 6.44 2.31
C TYR A 160 19.45 6.30 3.08
N GLN A 161 19.84 7.35 3.81
CA GLN A 161 21.06 7.35 4.62
C GLN A 161 21.00 6.29 5.72
N THR A 162 19.82 6.04 6.30
CA THR A 162 19.63 4.98 7.31
C THR A 162 19.94 3.61 6.71
N LEU A 163 19.42 3.29 5.52
CA LEU A 163 19.71 2.03 4.83
C LEU A 163 21.19 1.91 4.46
N GLU A 164 21.80 3.01 4.00
CA GLU A 164 23.18 3.01 3.56
C GLU A 164 24.18 2.88 4.72
N THR A 165 23.92 3.54 5.85
CA THR A 165 24.91 3.74 6.93
C THR A 165 24.60 2.99 8.23
N ARG A 166 23.33 2.69 8.51
CA ARG A 166 22.90 2.06 9.77
C ARG A 166 22.55 0.58 9.62
N THR A 167 22.76 0.00 8.46
CA THR A 167 22.52 -1.44 8.30
C THR A 167 23.65 -2.25 8.93
N PRO A 168 23.37 -3.19 9.85
CA PRO A 168 24.40 -3.96 10.54
C PRO A 168 25.16 -4.92 9.62
N GLU A 169 26.45 -5.12 9.91
CA GLU A 169 27.25 -6.18 9.29
C GLU A 169 26.98 -7.56 9.94
N PRO A 170 27.06 -8.67 9.19
CA PRO A 170 27.30 -8.73 7.75
C PRO A 170 26.06 -8.32 6.92
N ARG A 171 26.26 -7.61 5.81
CA ARG A 171 25.20 -7.18 4.88
C ARG A 171 24.58 -8.29 4.00
N VAL A 172 24.18 -9.40 4.63
CA VAL A 172 23.43 -10.52 4.01
C VAL A 172 21.93 -10.41 4.31
N THR A 173 21.06 -11.10 3.58
CA THR A 173 19.61 -11.07 3.83
C THR A 173 19.19 -12.16 4.83
N ASN A 174 18.97 -11.80 6.10
CA ASN A 174 18.50 -12.73 7.14
C ASN A 174 17.02 -12.48 7.53
N LEU A 175 16.10 -13.02 6.73
CA LEU A 175 14.65 -12.93 6.98
C LEU A 175 14.24 -13.46 8.38
N ASN A 176 14.86 -14.53 8.87
CA ASN A 176 14.54 -15.09 10.18
C ASN A 176 14.76 -14.07 11.32
N SER A 177 15.91 -13.39 11.32
CA SER A 177 16.20 -12.41 12.36
C SER A 177 15.27 -11.19 12.25
N ALA A 178 15.01 -10.72 11.03
CA ALA A 178 14.09 -9.62 10.77
C ALA A 178 12.67 -9.91 11.27
N VAL A 179 12.10 -11.06 10.91
CA VAL A 179 10.72 -11.43 11.27
C VAL A 179 10.60 -11.67 12.78
N ASN A 180 11.62 -12.24 13.42
CA ASN A 180 11.62 -12.43 14.87
C ASN A 180 11.63 -11.10 15.64
N LEU A 181 12.43 -10.11 15.21
CA LEU A 181 12.39 -8.78 15.83
C LEU A 181 11.02 -8.13 15.63
N ALA A 182 10.48 -8.16 14.41
CA ALA A 182 9.17 -7.60 14.12
C ALA A 182 8.07 -8.25 14.98
N TYR A 183 8.12 -9.57 15.15
CA TYR A 183 7.18 -10.31 16.00
C TYR A 183 7.31 -9.90 17.46
N ALA A 184 8.53 -9.78 17.99
CA ALA A 184 8.74 -9.33 19.37
C ALA A 184 8.17 -7.93 19.62
N ILE A 185 8.37 -7.00 18.69
CA ILE A 185 7.80 -5.64 18.77
C ILE A 185 6.27 -5.69 18.67
N TYR A 186 5.72 -6.51 17.77
CA TYR A 186 4.28 -6.69 17.66
C TYR A 186 3.67 -7.26 18.94
N LYS A 187 4.28 -8.27 19.58
CA LYS A 187 3.78 -8.80 20.87
C LYS A 187 3.83 -7.76 21.98
N ALA A 188 4.89 -6.97 22.04
CA ALA A 188 5.00 -5.86 22.98
C ALA A 188 3.89 -4.82 22.75
N TYR A 189 3.62 -4.49 21.48
CA TYR A 189 2.49 -3.65 21.11
C TYR A 189 1.15 -4.24 21.56
N MET A 190 0.89 -5.51 21.30
CA MET A 190 -0.36 -6.17 21.71
C MET A 190 -0.54 -6.20 23.23
N ASN A 191 0.54 -6.10 23.99
CA ASN A 191 0.53 -6.00 25.46
C ASN A 191 0.38 -4.56 25.98
N GLY A 192 0.28 -3.55 25.10
CA GLY A 192 0.15 -2.14 25.50
C GLY A 192 1.46 -1.50 25.96
N ASP A 193 2.61 -2.10 25.65
CA ASP A 193 3.91 -1.64 26.15
C ASP A 193 5.03 -1.82 25.11
N LEU A 194 5.54 -0.71 24.58
CA LEU A 194 6.72 -0.65 23.70
C LEU A 194 7.97 -0.13 24.42
N SER A 195 7.94 0.08 25.74
CA SER A 195 9.04 0.67 26.50
C SER A 195 10.31 -0.16 26.48
N GLY A 196 10.20 -1.49 26.36
CA GLY A 196 11.34 -2.40 26.14
C GLY A 196 12.11 -2.15 24.84
N PHE A 197 11.51 -1.39 23.92
CA PHE A 197 12.09 -0.95 22.65
C PHE A 197 12.29 0.57 22.60
N GLY A 198 12.25 1.25 23.76
CA GLY A 198 12.37 2.72 23.84
C GLY A 198 11.13 3.47 23.36
N GLY A 199 9.98 2.80 23.23
CA GLY A 199 8.71 3.39 22.83
C GLY A 199 7.83 3.82 24.01
N ILE A 200 6.54 4.04 23.71
CA ILE A 200 5.52 4.40 24.71
C ILE A 200 5.00 3.17 25.46
N LYS A 201 4.31 3.41 26.58
CA LYS A 201 3.64 2.38 27.39
C LYS A 201 2.23 2.83 27.80
N ASP A 202 1.49 1.94 28.44
CA ASP A 202 0.17 2.20 29.01
C ASP A 202 -0.84 2.67 27.95
N PHE A 203 -0.87 1.98 26.80
CA PHE A 203 -1.81 2.24 25.70
C PHE A 203 -2.63 1.01 25.35
N LYS A 204 -3.69 1.21 24.59
CA LYS A 204 -4.52 0.14 24.05
C LYS A 204 -4.30 -0.03 22.55
N PRO A 205 -4.03 -1.24 22.04
CA PRO A 205 -4.04 -1.51 20.60
C PRO A 205 -5.39 -1.17 19.98
N LEU A 206 -5.40 -0.22 19.03
CA LEU A 206 -6.59 0.03 18.23
C LEU A 206 -6.91 -1.24 17.43
N SER A 207 -8.18 -1.65 17.38
CA SER A 207 -8.62 -2.82 16.63
C SER A 207 -9.87 -2.49 15.81
N HIS A 208 -9.99 -3.11 14.64
CA HIS A 208 -11.09 -2.89 13.71
C HIS A 208 -11.85 -4.19 13.52
N LYS A 209 -13.18 -4.10 13.41
CA LYS A 209 -14.00 -5.25 13.03
C LYS A 209 -14.04 -5.34 11.51
N VAL A 210 -13.77 -6.52 10.98
CA VAL A 210 -13.77 -6.80 9.54
C VAL A 210 -14.68 -7.98 9.27
N VAL A 211 -15.49 -7.87 8.23
CA VAL A 211 -16.30 -8.97 7.71
C VAL A 211 -15.42 -9.85 6.83
N ARG A 212 -15.34 -11.12 7.17
CA ARG A 212 -14.69 -12.16 6.38
C ARG A 212 -15.76 -13.07 5.80
N HIS A 213 -15.65 -13.35 4.50
CA HIS A 213 -16.46 -14.38 3.86
C HIS A 213 -15.76 -15.73 4.00
N ASP A 214 -16.50 -16.75 4.43
CA ASP A 214 -15.99 -18.11 4.65
C ASP A 214 -15.87 -18.95 3.36
N GLY A 215 -16.19 -18.36 2.20
CA GLY A 215 -16.22 -19.04 0.91
C GLY A 215 -17.44 -19.94 0.67
N GLN A 216 -18.31 -20.10 1.67
CA GLN A 216 -19.58 -20.84 1.60
C GLN A 216 -20.80 -19.91 1.65
N GLY A 217 -20.58 -18.59 1.62
CA GLY A 217 -21.62 -17.57 1.69
C GLY A 217 -21.94 -17.10 3.11
N GLY A 218 -21.23 -17.58 4.13
CA GLY A 218 -21.29 -17.06 5.49
C GLY A 218 -20.42 -15.82 5.69
N GLU A 219 -20.84 -14.97 6.63
CA GLU A 219 -20.11 -13.79 7.08
C GLU A 219 -19.69 -13.97 8.53
N GLU A 220 -18.39 -13.83 8.79
CA GLU A 220 -17.81 -13.83 10.13
C GLU A 220 -17.22 -12.46 10.44
N TYR A 221 -17.51 -11.92 11.62
CA TYR A 221 -16.84 -10.72 12.13
C TYR A 221 -15.58 -11.10 12.88
N ILE A 222 -14.43 -10.70 12.33
CA ILE A 222 -13.14 -10.86 12.98
C ILE A 222 -12.61 -9.51 13.46
N ALA A 223 -12.00 -9.50 14.64
CA ALA A 223 -11.28 -8.33 15.14
C ALA A 223 -9.83 -8.38 14.65
N ILE A 224 -9.37 -7.30 14.03
CA ILE A 224 -8.02 -7.19 13.48
C ILE A 224 -7.34 -5.99 14.14
N PRO A 225 -6.18 -6.17 14.79
CA PRO A 225 -5.45 -5.03 15.32
C PRO A 225 -5.10 -4.07 14.19
N ASN A 226 -5.13 -2.77 14.46
CA ASN A 226 -4.64 -1.74 13.54
C ASN A 226 -3.11 -1.70 13.56
N ALA A 227 -2.53 -2.85 13.23
CA ALA A 227 -1.11 -3.10 13.19
C ALA A 227 -0.76 -3.73 11.85
N LYS A 228 0.38 -3.32 11.30
CA LYS A 228 0.95 -3.90 10.08
C LYS A 228 2.41 -4.18 10.28
N VAL A 229 2.89 -5.29 9.74
CA VAL A 229 4.32 -5.54 9.57
C VAL A 229 4.58 -5.64 8.08
N LEU A 230 5.50 -4.83 7.57
CA LEU A 230 5.98 -4.91 6.21
C LEU A 230 7.46 -5.25 6.23
N ILE A 231 7.80 -6.36 5.59
CA ILE A 231 9.18 -6.71 5.26
C ILE A 231 9.35 -6.65 3.75
N TYR A 232 10.42 -6.02 3.28
CA TYR A 232 10.75 -5.99 1.86
C TYR A 232 12.21 -6.35 1.65
N THR A 233 12.52 -6.98 0.52
CA THR A 233 13.87 -7.40 0.11
C THR A 233 13.93 -7.58 -1.41
N ASP A 234 15.12 -7.62 -1.97
CA ASP A 234 15.41 -8.08 -3.33
C ASP A 234 16.15 -9.43 -3.37
N GLY A 235 16.50 -9.98 -2.20
CA GLY A 235 17.40 -11.10 -2.05
C GLY A 235 16.75 -12.37 -1.52
N GLU A 236 17.50 -13.47 -1.64
CA GLU A 236 17.17 -14.73 -0.98
C GLU A 236 17.61 -14.70 0.50
N HIS A 237 16.93 -15.46 1.34
CA HIS A 237 17.40 -15.79 2.68
C HIS A 237 18.77 -16.49 2.64
N ASN A 238 19.81 -15.77 3.07
CA ASN A 238 21.21 -16.20 2.90
C ASN A 238 21.83 -16.75 4.20
N VAL A 239 21.06 -17.52 4.98
CA VAL A 239 21.57 -18.25 6.15
C VAL A 239 21.11 -19.71 6.13
N THR A 240 21.79 -20.58 6.87
CA THR A 240 21.62 -22.04 6.79
C THR A 240 20.26 -22.56 7.28
N ALA A 241 19.55 -21.78 8.10
CA ALA A 241 18.25 -22.17 8.62
C ALA A 241 17.13 -21.86 7.62
N ALA A 242 16.10 -22.71 7.55
CA ALA A 242 14.90 -22.41 6.79
C ALA A 242 14.16 -21.18 7.37
N VAL A 243 13.49 -20.42 6.50
CA VAL A 243 12.66 -19.28 6.91
C VAL A 243 11.50 -19.77 7.77
N LYS A 244 11.33 -19.17 8.95
CA LYS A 244 10.23 -19.40 9.88
C LYS A 244 9.40 -18.14 10.04
N ASN A 245 8.07 -18.31 10.07
CA ASN A 245 7.13 -17.22 10.26
C ASN A 245 6.39 -17.37 11.60
N PRO A 246 6.86 -16.73 12.69
CA PRO A 246 6.17 -16.75 13.97
C PRO A 246 4.77 -16.12 13.93
N PHE A 247 4.46 -15.26 12.95
CA PHE A 247 3.11 -14.69 12.83
C PHE A 247 2.04 -15.71 12.38
N LEU A 248 2.43 -16.93 12.01
CA LEU A 248 1.47 -18.01 11.74
C LEU A 248 0.82 -18.56 13.01
N GLU A 249 1.39 -18.27 14.18
CA GLU A 249 0.83 -18.62 15.49
C GLU A 249 -0.29 -17.64 15.89
N GLU A 250 -0.35 -16.47 15.25
CA GLU A 250 -1.38 -15.47 15.51
C GLU A 250 -2.68 -15.86 14.77
N PRO A 251 -3.86 -15.66 15.40
CA PRO A 251 -5.15 -15.91 14.75
C PRO A 251 -5.24 -15.25 13.38
N GLN A 252 -4.73 -14.01 13.27
CA GLN A 252 -4.65 -13.23 12.04
C GLN A 252 -3.25 -12.66 11.90
N SER A 253 -2.45 -13.30 11.05
CA SER A 253 -1.13 -12.79 10.69
C SER A 253 -1.24 -11.40 10.02
N ILE A 254 -0.47 -10.44 10.53
CA ILE A 254 -0.36 -9.08 9.98
C ILE A 254 0.92 -8.87 9.15
N LEU A 255 1.68 -9.94 8.91
CA LEU A 255 2.95 -9.89 8.19
C LEU A 255 2.71 -9.86 6.68
N MET A 256 2.96 -8.71 6.09
CA MET A 256 3.02 -8.50 4.65
C MET A 256 4.46 -8.55 4.18
N SER A 257 4.67 -8.98 2.94
CA SER A 257 5.99 -9.05 2.34
C SER A 257 6.00 -8.44 0.94
N ALA A 258 7.09 -7.78 0.57
CA ALA A 258 7.32 -7.29 -0.77
C ALA A 258 8.66 -7.78 -1.32
N PHE A 259 8.68 -8.18 -2.59
CA PHE A 259 9.91 -8.50 -3.30
C PHE A 259 10.18 -7.46 -4.39
N ILE A 260 11.42 -6.98 -4.48
CA ILE A 260 11.87 -5.97 -5.43
C ILE A 260 12.85 -6.62 -6.40
N GLY A 261 12.46 -6.82 -7.65
CA GLY A 261 13.35 -7.44 -8.63
C GLY A 261 12.61 -7.96 -9.85
N GLU A 262 13.34 -8.10 -10.95
CA GLU A 262 12.80 -8.48 -12.26
C GLU A 262 12.65 -10.01 -12.42
N ASP A 263 13.39 -10.81 -11.67
CA ASP A 263 13.33 -12.28 -11.73
C ASP A 263 12.16 -12.85 -10.92
N GLU A 264 11.07 -13.16 -11.63
CA GLU A 264 9.81 -13.68 -11.06
C GLU A 264 9.90 -15.09 -10.46
N ASP A 265 10.92 -15.87 -10.82
CA ASP A 265 11.06 -17.30 -10.47
C ASP A 265 12.09 -17.57 -9.37
N SER A 266 12.75 -16.52 -8.89
CA SER A 266 13.78 -16.58 -7.85
C SER A 266 13.31 -17.26 -6.56
N ALA A 267 14.26 -17.91 -5.87
CA ALA A 267 14.01 -18.49 -4.55
C ALA A 267 13.56 -17.45 -3.53
N GLY A 268 14.11 -16.22 -3.60
CA GLY A 268 13.72 -15.09 -2.76
C GLY A 268 12.24 -14.73 -2.89
N ILE A 269 11.68 -14.70 -4.11
CA ILE A 269 10.24 -14.47 -4.31
C ILE A 269 9.40 -15.54 -3.63
N LYS A 270 9.77 -16.82 -3.80
CA LYS A 270 9.04 -17.94 -3.21
C LYS A 270 9.06 -17.87 -1.68
N GLN A 271 10.22 -17.54 -1.10
CA GLN A 271 10.38 -17.34 0.34
C GLN A 271 9.53 -16.17 0.85
N MET A 272 9.58 -15.01 0.19
CA MET A 272 8.79 -13.84 0.56
C MET A 272 7.29 -14.10 0.42
N ARG A 273 6.84 -14.79 -0.64
CA ARG A 273 5.44 -15.16 -0.83
C ARG A 273 4.94 -16.13 0.25
N ASN A 274 5.77 -17.08 0.66
CA ASN A 274 5.45 -18.02 1.74
C ASN A 274 5.42 -17.35 3.11
N LEU A 275 6.23 -16.30 3.29
CA LEU A 275 6.27 -15.49 4.50
C LEU A 275 5.02 -14.62 4.67
N ALA A 276 4.36 -14.22 3.58
CA ALA A 276 3.17 -13.38 3.63
C ALA A 276 1.97 -14.05 4.32
N ASN A 277 1.23 -13.22 5.04
CA ASN A 277 -0.08 -13.55 5.58
C ASN A 277 -1.10 -13.90 4.49
N VAL A 278 -2.19 -14.53 4.91
CA VAL A 278 -3.42 -14.63 4.11
C VAL A 278 -4.29 -13.43 4.43
N CYS A 279 -4.82 -12.79 3.40
CA CYS A 279 -5.69 -11.64 3.54
C CYS A 279 -6.95 -12.02 4.34
N PRO A 280 -7.26 -11.31 5.43
CA PRO A 280 -8.45 -11.59 6.23
C PRO A 280 -9.76 -11.31 5.49
N LYS A 281 -9.73 -10.42 4.48
CA LYS A 281 -10.91 -10.05 3.67
C LYS A 281 -11.03 -10.85 2.38
N HIS A 282 -9.91 -11.16 1.74
CA HIS A 282 -9.85 -11.75 0.40
C HIS A 282 -9.12 -13.11 0.39
N ALA A 283 -9.46 -14.02 1.30
CA ALA A 283 -8.87 -15.36 1.28
C ALA A 283 -9.17 -16.08 -0.06
N PRO A 284 -8.21 -16.81 -0.67
CA PRO A 284 -6.87 -17.17 -0.16
C PRO A 284 -5.74 -16.20 -0.57
N ALA A 285 -6.05 -14.97 -1.03
CA ALA A 285 -5.03 -14.03 -1.48
C ALA A 285 -4.01 -13.72 -0.39
N LYS A 286 -2.73 -13.63 -0.77
CA LYS A 286 -1.61 -13.34 0.14
C LYS A 286 -1.32 -11.85 0.23
N GLY A 287 -0.84 -11.38 1.38
CA GLY A 287 -0.23 -10.05 1.53
C GLY A 287 1.19 -10.00 0.96
N PHE A 288 1.38 -10.59 -0.22
CA PHE A 288 2.63 -10.60 -0.96
C PHE A 288 2.54 -9.62 -2.13
N PHE A 289 3.58 -8.81 -2.31
CA PHE A 289 3.64 -7.79 -3.35
C PHE A 289 4.91 -7.96 -4.17
N LEU A 290 4.77 -8.04 -5.50
CA LEU A 290 5.89 -8.08 -6.42
C LEU A 290 6.06 -6.73 -7.12
N VAL A 291 7.24 -6.14 -6.95
CA VAL A 291 7.65 -4.87 -7.55
C VAL A 291 8.78 -5.17 -8.53
N ASN A 292 8.38 -5.58 -9.73
CA ASN A 292 9.27 -6.03 -10.80
C ASN A 292 9.42 -5.02 -11.94
N SER A 293 8.78 -3.85 -11.83
CA SER A 293 8.90 -2.80 -12.84
C SER A 293 8.65 -1.41 -12.23
N PRO A 294 9.12 -0.34 -12.90
CA PRO A 294 8.86 1.04 -12.48
C PRO A 294 7.37 1.38 -12.35
N GLU A 295 6.51 0.80 -13.19
CA GLU A 295 5.06 1.03 -13.15
C GLU A 295 4.42 0.47 -11.86
N ARG A 296 5.06 -0.52 -11.23
CA ARG A 296 4.60 -1.11 -9.98
C ARG A 296 5.07 -0.37 -8.73
N ILE A 297 5.91 0.66 -8.86
CA ILE A 297 6.42 1.46 -7.74
C ILE A 297 5.28 2.02 -6.88
N GLN A 298 4.17 2.43 -7.50
CA GLN A 298 3.01 2.95 -6.76
C GLN A 298 2.41 1.94 -5.78
N THR A 299 2.63 0.63 -6.00
CA THR A 299 2.27 -0.41 -5.04
C THR A 299 3.02 -0.24 -3.73
N LEU A 300 4.33 0.04 -3.77
CA LEU A 300 5.16 0.25 -2.58
C LEU A 300 4.62 1.38 -1.70
N LYS A 301 4.30 2.54 -2.29
CA LYS A 301 3.72 3.66 -1.54
C LYS A 301 2.46 3.23 -0.77
N GLY A 302 1.58 2.46 -1.40
CA GLY A 302 0.37 1.93 -0.77
C GLY A 302 0.65 1.05 0.44
N LEU A 303 1.75 0.29 0.42
CA LEU A 303 2.17 -0.57 1.53
C LEU A 303 2.66 0.21 2.75
N PHE A 304 3.25 1.38 2.53
CA PHE A 304 3.79 2.22 3.60
C PHE A 304 2.74 3.12 4.27
N ARG A 305 1.47 3.05 3.83
CA ARG A 305 0.35 3.67 4.54
C ARG A 305 -0.09 2.79 5.70
N MET A 306 -0.34 3.41 6.86
CA MET A 306 -1.07 2.70 7.92
C MET A 306 -2.44 2.27 7.39
N ALA A 307 -2.85 1.04 7.73
CA ALA A 307 -4.20 0.57 7.43
C ALA A 307 -5.24 1.32 8.26
N SER A 308 -6.48 1.26 7.80
CA SER A 308 -7.64 1.17 8.70
C SER A 308 -8.19 -0.27 8.60
N GLY A 309 -7.96 -1.10 9.62
CA GLY A 309 -8.41 -2.49 9.63
C GLY A 309 -7.71 -3.37 8.57
N ALA A 310 -8.46 -4.15 7.80
CA ALA A 310 -7.91 -5.05 6.77
C ALA A 310 -7.43 -4.35 5.47
N SER A 311 -7.46 -3.03 5.43
CA SER A 311 -7.09 -2.26 4.24
C SER A 311 -5.60 -2.44 3.89
N GLY A 312 -5.28 -2.56 2.61
CA GLY A 312 -3.91 -2.87 2.14
C GLY A 312 -3.28 -4.21 2.55
N PHE A 313 -4.01 -5.16 3.16
CA PHE A 313 -3.47 -6.50 3.53
C PHE A 313 -3.13 -7.41 2.34
N CYS A 314 -3.56 -7.06 1.11
CA CYS A 314 -3.23 -7.76 -0.12
C CYS A 314 -3.39 -6.83 -1.34
N PRO A 315 -2.95 -7.24 -2.54
CA PRO A 315 -3.10 -6.44 -3.76
C PRO A 315 -4.54 -5.99 -4.02
N SER A 316 -5.54 -6.84 -3.79
CA SER A 316 -6.96 -6.49 -3.97
C SER A 316 -7.41 -5.42 -2.98
N CYS A 317 -6.92 -5.44 -1.74
CA CYS A 317 -7.22 -4.38 -0.77
C CYS A 317 -6.62 -3.03 -1.21
N LEU A 318 -5.42 -3.02 -1.80
CA LEU A 318 -4.79 -1.78 -2.27
C LEU A 318 -5.42 -1.24 -3.56
N ALA A 319 -5.88 -2.13 -4.45
CA ALA A 319 -6.53 -1.72 -5.70
C ALA A 319 -7.85 -0.99 -5.45
N LEU A 320 -8.61 -1.42 -4.43
CA LEU A 320 -9.87 -0.79 -4.02
C LEU A 320 -9.69 0.58 -3.34
N GLU A 321 -8.48 0.92 -2.88
CA GLU A 321 -8.16 2.23 -2.29
C GLU A 321 -7.81 3.29 -3.36
N ARG A 322 -7.65 2.90 -4.63
CA ARG A 322 -7.53 3.87 -5.72
C ARG A 322 -8.93 4.35 -6.08
N PRO A 323 -9.21 5.68 -6.11
CA PRO A 323 -10.46 6.15 -6.66
C PRO A 323 -10.59 5.59 -8.08
N ILE A 324 -11.61 4.78 -8.31
CA ILE A 324 -12.01 4.37 -9.66
C ILE A 324 -12.28 5.69 -10.37
N ALA A 325 -11.45 6.04 -11.36
CA ALA A 325 -11.83 7.07 -12.30
C ALA A 325 -13.16 6.60 -12.89
N THR A 326 -14.25 7.26 -12.53
CA THR A 326 -15.56 6.98 -13.10
C THR A 326 -15.39 7.08 -14.60
N ALA A 327 -15.69 5.99 -15.30
CA ALA A 327 -15.69 5.97 -16.76
C ALA A 327 -16.55 7.15 -17.25
N PRO A 328 -16.16 7.86 -18.31
CA PRO A 328 -16.98 8.92 -18.85
C PRO A 328 -18.34 8.32 -19.18
N GLU A 329 -19.39 8.90 -18.61
CA GLU A 329 -20.77 8.56 -18.94
C GLU A 329 -20.88 8.55 -20.47
N THR A 330 -21.22 7.39 -21.02
CA THR A 330 -21.62 7.24 -22.40
C THR A 330 -22.68 8.30 -22.69
N ARG A 331 -22.32 9.29 -23.52
CA ARG A 331 -23.25 10.22 -24.14
C ARG A 331 -24.39 9.39 -24.74
N THR A 332 -25.59 9.55 -24.19
CA THR A 332 -26.84 9.19 -24.84
C THR A 332 -26.87 9.83 -26.22
N ALA A 333 -27.02 9.01 -27.25
CA ALA A 333 -27.24 9.49 -28.60
C ALA A 333 -28.54 10.32 -28.64
N PRO A 334 -28.60 11.41 -29.41
CA PRO A 334 -29.83 12.18 -29.55
C PRO A 334 -30.89 11.34 -30.26
N GLU A 335 -32.12 11.44 -29.75
CA GLU A 335 -33.31 10.83 -30.32
C GLU A 335 -33.48 11.25 -31.79
N PRO A 336 -33.78 10.32 -32.72
CA PRO A 336 -34.09 10.68 -34.08
C PRO A 336 -35.50 11.26 -34.18
N GLU A 337 -35.56 12.41 -34.84
CA GLU A 337 -36.76 13.18 -35.15
C GLU A 337 -37.83 12.37 -35.89
N THR A 338 -39.07 12.63 -35.49
CA THR A 338 -40.32 12.13 -36.07
C THR A 338 -40.58 12.59 -37.51
N SER A 339 -41.03 11.64 -38.35
CA SER A 339 -42.27 11.65 -39.19
C SER A 339 -42.07 11.09 -40.62
N PRO A 340 -43.14 10.73 -41.38
CA PRO A 340 -44.50 10.33 -41.00
C PRO A 340 -44.95 8.96 -41.61
N ASN A 341 -46.13 8.50 -41.17
CA ASN A 341 -46.90 7.32 -41.61
C ASN A 341 -47.06 7.16 -43.14
N PRO A 342 -47.36 5.91 -43.58
CA PRO A 342 -48.69 5.71 -44.17
C PRO A 342 -49.43 4.43 -43.72
N VAL A 343 -50.72 4.67 -43.48
CA VAL A 343 -51.95 3.85 -43.61
C VAL A 343 -51.84 2.47 -44.29
N GLN A 344 -52.40 1.44 -43.64
CA GLN A 344 -53.36 0.42 -44.18
C GLN A 344 -53.64 -0.61 -43.07
N ASP A 345 -54.82 -0.61 -42.44
CA ASP A 345 -56.09 -1.25 -42.83
C ASP A 345 -56.22 -2.75 -42.48
N LEU A 346 -57.27 -3.04 -41.67
CA LEU A 346 -58.05 -4.30 -41.55
C LEU A 346 -57.35 -5.50 -40.86
N ALA A 347 -57.94 -6.32 -39.97
CA ALA A 347 -59.29 -6.55 -39.46
C ALA A 347 -59.19 -7.45 -38.18
N PRO A 348 -60.29 -7.71 -37.43
CA PRO A 348 -60.26 -8.36 -36.11
C PRO A 348 -60.74 -9.82 -36.11
N SER A 349 -60.30 -10.61 -35.12
CA SER A 349 -60.99 -11.83 -34.64
C SER A 349 -60.45 -12.19 -33.25
N ALA A 350 -61.23 -12.00 -32.17
CA ALA A 350 -62.15 -12.99 -31.57
C ALA A 350 -61.37 -14.18 -30.94
N SER A 351 -61.29 -14.23 -29.60
CA SER A 351 -62.13 -15.05 -28.68
C SER A 351 -61.52 -16.48 -28.57
N GLU A 352 -61.50 -17.24 -27.48
CA GLU A 352 -62.22 -17.39 -26.20
C GLU A 352 -61.19 -18.03 -25.20
N HIS A 353 -61.15 -17.68 -23.91
CA HIS A 353 -61.82 -18.40 -22.82
C HIS A 353 -61.99 -19.92 -23.00
N GLU A 354 -61.26 -20.73 -22.23
CA GLU A 354 -61.81 -21.51 -21.10
C GLU A 354 -60.78 -22.44 -20.42
N VAL A 355 -60.80 -22.36 -19.10
CA VAL A 355 -60.33 -23.31 -18.06
C VAL A 355 -61.55 -24.24 -17.81
N PRO A 356 -61.47 -25.56 -17.49
CA PRO A 356 -61.05 -25.97 -16.15
C PRO A 356 -60.57 -27.43 -15.89
N SER A 357 -60.06 -27.61 -14.65
CA SER A 357 -60.19 -28.76 -13.71
C SER A 357 -59.92 -30.17 -14.24
N GLY A 358 -58.87 -30.87 -13.78
CA GLY A 358 -58.91 -31.73 -12.56
C GLY A 358 -59.38 -33.15 -12.93
N PRO A 359 -59.09 -34.24 -12.17
CA PRO A 359 -58.52 -34.37 -10.83
C PRO A 359 -56.99 -34.57 -10.75
#